data_AF-G3VIV9-F1
#
_entry.id   AF-G3VIV9-F1
#
_cell.length_a   1.000
_cell.length_b   1.000
_cell.length_c   1.000
_cell.angle_alpha   90.00
_cell.angle_beta   90.00
_cell.angle_gamma   90.00
#
_symmetry.space_group_name_H-M   'P 1'
#
loop_
_entity.id
_entity.type
_entity.pdbx_description
1 polymer ?
#
loop_
_entity_poly.entity_id
_entity_poly.type
_entity_poly.pdbx_seq_one_letter_code
_entity_poly.pdbx_strand_id
1 'polypeptide(L)'
;SQRQPNLTELSVYSLSAVCGRPQPKSRIVSGQDAHPGQWPWQVSLLENRVAVCGGSLISTTWVLTAAHCIESLLPPSDYSLVLGSMSSYPNNDDGVQIRTVVQIIKHPSYEKYGPGDIALVQMDSPVNFNNLILPICLPGTAEQLIDGNLCWVTGWGNIGENQNLPPPFILQELEVPLINHQVCDMYYHKESTISPLEPIILSDMICAGFPNGQKDSCQGDSGGPLVCNISGVWFQAGIVSWGEGCARPYRPGVYTNVNVYKNWILNIVPEAGVINTDAAEPTRLFLPILLLPALTLLGNPSLYGQSSTCHPTLQQL
;
A
#
# COMPACT_ATOMS: atom_id res chain seq x y z
N SER A 1 -38.32 -18.66 -1.27
CA SER A 1 -37.80 -18.15 -2.55
C SER A 1 -36.60 -17.29 -2.23
N GLN A 2 -35.41 -17.88 -2.18
CA GLN A 2 -34.17 -17.15 -1.95
C GLN A 2 -33.74 -16.54 -3.29
N ARG A 3 -33.73 -15.22 -3.34
CA ARG A 3 -33.39 -14.44 -4.52
C ARG A 3 -31.87 -14.59 -4.73
N GLN A 4 -31.46 -15.28 -5.79
CA GLN A 4 -30.05 -15.29 -6.23
C GLN A 4 -29.63 -13.85 -6.54
N PRO A 5 -28.46 -13.39 -6.05
CA PRO A 5 -27.94 -12.08 -6.44
C PRO A 5 -27.54 -12.10 -7.92
N ASN A 6 -27.78 -10.97 -8.59
CA ASN A 6 -27.50 -10.76 -10.01
C ASN A 6 -25.98 -10.84 -10.26
N LEU A 7 -25.57 -11.39 -11.41
CA LEU A 7 -24.17 -11.59 -11.82
C LEU A 7 -23.31 -10.30 -11.92
N THR A 8 -23.90 -9.12 -11.75
CA THR A 8 -23.21 -7.83 -11.69
C THR A 8 -22.76 -7.42 -10.28
N GLU A 9 -23.22 -8.10 -9.22
CA GLU A 9 -22.80 -7.82 -7.83
C GLU A 9 -21.51 -8.54 -7.43
N LEU A 10 -21.04 -9.53 -8.19
CA LEU A 10 -19.91 -10.39 -7.81
C LEU A 10 -18.52 -9.75 -7.98
N SER A 11 -18.39 -8.61 -8.66
CA SER A 11 -17.08 -7.95 -8.86
C SER A 11 -16.67 -7.03 -7.71
N VAL A 12 -17.63 -6.30 -7.13
CA VAL A 12 -17.35 -5.26 -6.12
C VAL A 12 -17.04 -5.85 -4.74
N TYR A 13 -17.72 -6.94 -4.34
CA TYR A 13 -17.42 -7.66 -3.10
C TYR A 13 -16.09 -8.43 -3.15
N SER A 14 -15.55 -8.69 -4.35
CA SER A 14 -14.28 -9.41 -4.50
C SER A 14 -13.08 -8.53 -4.20
N LEU A 15 -13.06 -7.28 -4.68
CA LEU A 15 -11.87 -6.42 -4.54
C LEU A 15 -11.59 -6.03 -3.09
N SER A 16 -12.62 -5.57 -2.38
CA SER A 16 -12.51 -5.11 -0.99
C SER A 16 -12.09 -6.22 -0.01
N ALA A 17 -12.44 -7.46 -0.33
CA ALA A 17 -12.12 -8.63 0.47
C ALA A 17 -10.69 -9.14 0.25
N VAL A 18 -10.09 -8.88 -0.92
CA VAL A 18 -8.81 -9.49 -1.33
C VAL A 18 -7.66 -8.50 -1.51
N CYS A 19 -7.94 -7.19 -1.65
CA CYS A 19 -6.87 -6.21 -1.82
C CYS A 19 -5.90 -6.25 -0.64
N GLY A 20 -4.61 -6.11 -0.91
CA GLY A 20 -3.57 -6.00 0.12
C GLY A 20 -3.52 -7.17 1.09
N ARG A 21 -4.04 -8.35 0.75
CA ARG A 21 -4.16 -9.52 1.63
C ARG A 21 -3.49 -10.76 1.01
N PRO A 22 -2.18 -10.71 0.70
CA PRO A 22 -1.48 -11.87 0.17
C PRO A 22 -1.48 -13.00 1.20
N GLN A 23 -1.39 -14.25 0.73
CA GLN A 23 -1.24 -15.44 1.57
C GLN A 23 0.12 -16.09 1.29
N PRO A 24 1.24 -15.45 1.69
CA PRO A 24 2.57 -15.95 1.38
C PRO A 24 2.85 -17.24 2.14
N LYS A 25 3.56 -18.17 1.49
CA LYS A 25 3.96 -19.46 2.10
C LYS A 25 5.22 -19.36 2.97
N SER A 26 5.92 -18.23 2.95
CA SER A 26 7.18 -17.98 3.63
C SER A 26 7.19 -16.60 4.32
N ARG A 27 8.15 -16.42 5.24
CA ARG A 27 8.39 -15.14 5.91
C ARG A 27 9.19 -14.21 4.99
N ILE A 28 8.81 -12.93 4.97
CA ILE A 28 9.48 -11.85 4.23
C ILE A 28 10.86 -11.55 4.84
N VAL A 29 11.90 -11.40 4.02
CA VAL A 29 13.28 -11.09 4.46
C VAL A 29 13.88 -10.01 3.57
N SER A 30 14.20 -8.85 4.15
CA SER A 30 14.61 -7.64 3.42
C SER A 30 15.94 -7.75 2.67
N GLY A 31 15.96 -7.32 1.41
CA GLY A 31 17.15 -7.21 0.56
C GLY A 31 17.58 -8.54 -0.08
N GLN A 32 16.62 -9.36 -0.48
CA GLN A 32 16.83 -10.63 -1.18
C GLN A 32 15.79 -10.78 -2.29
N ASP A 33 15.90 -11.87 -3.06
CA ASP A 33 14.86 -12.32 -3.97
C ASP A 33 13.53 -12.47 -3.22
N ALA A 34 12.47 -11.91 -3.79
CA ALA A 34 11.12 -12.13 -3.32
C ALA A 34 10.69 -13.59 -3.59
N HIS A 35 9.60 -14.02 -2.96
CA HIS A 35 8.99 -15.34 -3.20
C HIS A 35 7.72 -15.24 -4.04
N PRO A 36 7.37 -16.30 -4.79
CA PRO A 36 6.10 -16.36 -5.54
C PRO A 36 4.89 -16.03 -4.67
N GLY A 37 4.07 -15.08 -5.13
CA GLY A 37 2.83 -14.66 -4.45
C GLY A 37 3.04 -13.76 -3.23
N GLN A 38 4.27 -13.34 -2.95
CA GLN A 38 4.57 -12.41 -1.86
C GLN A 38 4.10 -10.99 -2.17
N TRP A 39 4.26 -10.56 -3.42
CA TRP A 39 3.85 -9.23 -3.92
C TRP A 39 2.90 -9.39 -5.12
N PRO A 40 1.69 -9.94 -4.92
CA PRO A 40 0.81 -10.38 -6.01
C PRO A 40 0.19 -9.23 -6.82
N TRP A 41 0.40 -7.99 -6.39
CA TRP A 41 0.03 -6.78 -7.14
C TRP A 41 1.14 -6.31 -8.08
N GLN A 42 2.37 -6.82 -7.95
CA GLN A 42 3.49 -6.36 -8.78
C GLN A 42 3.21 -6.61 -10.26
N VAL A 43 3.44 -5.57 -11.07
CA VAL A 43 3.31 -5.62 -12.52
C VAL A 43 4.63 -5.21 -13.15
N SER A 44 5.04 -5.90 -14.22
CA SER A 44 6.08 -5.41 -15.12
C SER A 44 5.43 -4.74 -16.32
N LEU A 45 5.78 -3.48 -16.55
CA LEU A 45 5.35 -2.69 -17.70
C LEU A 45 6.41 -2.83 -18.80
N LEU A 46 5.97 -3.34 -19.95
CA LEU A 46 6.81 -3.55 -21.11
C LEU A 46 6.46 -2.53 -22.19
N GLU A 47 7.46 -1.88 -22.75
CA GLU A 47 7.39 -1.08 -23.97
C GLU A 47 8.04 -1.88 -25.10
N ASN A 48 7.33 -2.18 -26.20
CA ASN A 48 7.88 -2.96 -27.31
C ASN A 48 8.53 -4.29 -26.86
N ARG A 49 7.91 -4.96 -25.88
CA ARG A 49 8.38 -6.21 -25.23
C ARG A 49 9.65 -6.08 -24.38
N VAL A 50 10.12 -4.86 -24.12
CA VAL A 50 11.23 -4.58 -23.21
C VAL A 50 10.66 -4.06 -21.91
N ALA A 51 11.01 -4.68 -20.78
CA ALA A 51 10.61 -4.19 -19.46
C ALA A 51 11.24 -2.81 -19.21
N VAL A 52 10.42 -1.79 -18.98
CA VAL A 52 10.85 -0.41 -18.78
C VAL A 52 10.57 0.12 -17.38
N CYS A 53 9.49 -0.34 -16.75
CA CYS A 53 9.05 0.10 -15.43
C CYS A 53 8.27 -0.99 -14.70
N GLY A 54 8.03 -0.76 -13.41
CA GLY A 54 7.06 -1.48 -12.62
C GLY A 54 5.67 -0.83 -12.64
N GLY A 55 4.76 -1.47 -11.91
CA GLY A 55 3.42 -0.98 -11.61
C GLY A 55 2.75 -1.83 -10.54
N SER A 56 1.56 -1.43 -10.14
CA SER A 56 0.74 -2.18 -9.18
C SER A 56 -0.69 -2.35 -9.67
N LEU A 57 -1.21 -3.57 -9.55
CA LEU A 57 -2.60 -3.87 -9.83
C LEU A 57 -3.51 -3.24 -8.76
N ILE A 58 -4.45 -2.39 -9.17
CA ILE A 58 -5.40 -1.73 -8.25
C ILE A 58 -6.86 -2.14 -8.50
N SER A 59 -7.15 -2.75 -9.65
CA SER A 59 -8.44 -3.41 -9.94
C SER A 59 -8.26 -4.66 -10.80
N THR A 60 -9.33 -5.28 -11.29
CA THR A 60 -9.20 -6.40 -12.25
C THR A 60 -8.67 -5.96 -13.62
N THR A 61 -8.74 -4.66 -13.95
CA THR A 61 -8.40 -4.12 -15.27
C THR A 61 -7.45 -2.92 -15.21
N TRP A 62 -7.16 -2.37 -14.03
CA TRP A 62 -6.37 -1.15 -13.88
C TRP A 62 -5.08 -1.37 -13.10
N VAL A 63 -4.01 -0.81 -13.65
CA VAL A 63 -2.67 -0.75 -13.06
C VAL A 63 -2.29 0.70 -12.79
N LEU A 64 -1.66 0.93 -11.64
CA LEU A 64 -1.08 2.20 -11.23
C LEU A 64 0.43 2.18 -11.49
N THR A 65 0.98 3.25 -12.06
CA THR A 65 2.41 3.39 -12.35
C THR A 65 2.80 4.88 -12.36
N ALA A 66 4.07 5.19 -12.62
CA ALA A 66 4.55 6.56 -12.77
C ALA A 66 4.27 7.11 -14.18
N ALA A 67 4.03 8.41 -14.30
CA ALA A 67 3.74 9.03 -15.60
C ALA A 67 4.99 9.11 -16.49
N HIS A 68 6.18 9.24 -15.91
CA HIS A 68 7.44 9.26 -16.65
C HIS A 68 7.76 7.92 -17.34
N CYS A 69 7.13 6.81 -16.89
CA CYS A 69 7.22 5.52 -17.56
C CYS A 69 6.51 5.51 -18.93
N ILE A 70 5.65 6.50 -19.19
CA ILE A 70 4.83 6.63 -20.41
C ILE A 70 5.16 7.96 -21.12
N GLU A 71 6.43 8.18 -21.42
CA GLU A 71 6.91 9.37 -22.13
C GLU A 71 6.92 9.20 -23.65
N SER A 72 7.00 7.97 -24.16
CA SER A 72 7.04 7.71 -25.60
C SER A 72 5.69 8.00 -26.24
N LEU A 73 5.68 8.56 -27.46
CA LEU A 73 4.47 8.81 -28.27
C LEU A 73 3.89 7.51 -28.86
N LEU A 74 4.14 6.38 -28.20
CA LEU A 74 3.68 5.08 -28.65
C LEU A 74 2.18 4.93 -28.42
N PRO A 75 1.48 4.22 -29.32
CA PRO A 75 0.11 3.83 -29.06
C PRO A 75 0.03 2.91 -27.82
N PRO A 76 -1.08 2.94 -27.07
CA PRO A 76 -1.28 2.04 -25.93
C PRO A 76 -1.02 0.55 -26.26
N SER A 77 -1.35 0.10 -27.47
CA SER A 77 -1.13 -1.29 -27.92
C SER A 77 0.32 -1.76 -27.92
N ASP A 78 1.29 -0.85 -27.93
CA ASP A 78 2.72 -1.19 -27.89
C ASP A 78 3.23 -1.42 -26.46
N TYR A 79 2.37 -1.13 -25.47
CA TYR A 79 2.59 -1.48 -24.08
C TYR A 79 1.94 -2.81 -23.74
N SER A 80 2.61 -3.57 -22.87
CA SER A 80 2.07 -4.81 -22.30
C SER A 80 2.36 -4.88 -20.81
N LEU A 81 1.45 -5.51 -20.08
CA LEU A 81 1.52 -5.69 -18.64
C LEU A 81 1.70 -7.17 -18.33
N VAL A 82 2.73 -7.51 -17.55
CA VAL A 82 3.00 -8.87 -17.09
C VAL A 82 2.68 -8.96 -15.59
N LEU A 83 1.79 -9.88 -15.23
CA LEU A 83 1.30 -10.08 -13.87
C LEU A 83 1.54 -11.52 -13.41
N GLY A 84 1.67 -11.71 -12.08
CA GLY A 84 1.85 -13.03 -11.48
C GLY A 84 3.21 -13.67 -11.75
N SER A 85 4.20 -12.86 -12.14
CA SER A 85 5.55 -13.29 -12.49
C SER A 85 6.57 -12.92 -11.41
N MET A 86 7.56 -13.78 -11.21
CA MET A 86 8.77 -13.48 -10.43
C MET A 86 9.88 -12.86 -11.28
N SER A 87 9.84 -13.01 -12.60
CA SER A 87 10.82 -12.44 -13.52
C SER A 87 10.23 -11.27 -14.30
N SER A 88 11.03 -10.25 -14.61
CA SER A 88 10.65 -9.21 -15.57
C SER A 88 10.53 -9.75 -17.01
N TYR A 89 11.18 -10.90 -17.29
CA TYR A 89 11.12 -11.62 -18.56
C TYR A 89 10.77 -13.09 -18.31
N PRO A 90 9.51 -13.38 -17.91
CA PRO A 90 9.14 -14.76 -17.61
C PRO A 90 9.18 -15.63 -18.86
N ASN A 91 9.52 -16.89 -18.65
CA ASN A 91 9.20 -17.95 -19.60
C ASN A 91 7.68 -18.19 -19.59
N ASN A 92 7.17 -19.00 -20.52
CA ASN A 92 5.78 -19.46 -20.49
C ASN A 92 5.55 -20.41 -19.31
N ASP A 93 5.52 -19.87 -18.10
CA ASP A 93 5.29 -20.59 -16.84
C ASP A 93 3.80 -20.54 -16.46
N ASP A 94 3.36 -21.56 -15.72
CA ASP A 94 2.00 -21.64 -15.19
C ASP A 94 1.71 -20.48 -14.21
N GLY A 95 0.79 -19.59 -14.57
CA GLY A 95 0.28 -18.52 -13.69
C GLY A 95 0.60 -17.10 -14.13
N VAL A 96 1.54 -16.91 -15.07
CA VAL A 96 1.84 -15.60 -15.66
C VAL A 96 0.70 -15.16 -16.57
N GLN A 97 0.27 -13.91 -16.43
CA GLN A 97 -0.71 -13.29 -17.32
C GLN A 97 -0.10 -12.09 -18.03
N ILE A 98 -0.22 -12.06 -19.34
CA ILE A 98 0.15 -10.92 -20.18
C ILE A 98 -1.14 -10.26 -20.66
N ARG A 99 -1.20 -8.93 -20.56
CA ARG A 99 -2.30 -8.10 -21.05
C ARG A 99 -1.78 -6.99 -21.94
N THR A 100 -2.52 -6.69 -23.00
CA THR A 100 -2.23 -5.51 -23.82
C THR A 100 -2.89 -4.29 -23.19
N VAL A 101 -2.34 -3.11 -23.43
CA VAL A 101 -2.89 -1.86 -22.90
C VAL A 101 -3.82 -1.22 -23.91
N VAL A 102 -5.01 -0.81 -23.47
CA VAL A 102 -6.02 -0.14 -24.31
C VAL A 102 -6.15 1.34 -24.02
N GLN A 103 -5.78 1.77 -22.81
CA GLN A 103 -5.87 3.17 -22.40
C GLN A 103 -4.77 3.51 -21.40
N ILE A 104 -4.22 4.72 -21.54
CA ILE A 104 -3.27 5.30 -20.61
C ILE A 104 -3.76 6.69 -20.24
N ILE A 105 -3.84 6.99 -18.94
CA ILE A 105 -4.26 8.27 -18.40
C ILE A 105 -3.15 8.78 -17.48
N LYS A 106 -2.38 9.76 -17.96
CA LYS A 106 -1.44 10.50 -17.12
C LYS A 106 -2.18 11.57 -16.32
N HIS A 107 -1.70 11.87 -15.12
CA HIS A 107 -2.24 13.00 -14.38
C HIS A 107 -2.06 14.31 -15.17
N PRO A 108 -3.07 15.19 -15.24
CA PRO A 108 -2.99 16.41 -16.06
C PRO A 108 -1.95 17.43 -15.57
N SER A 109 -1.52 17.33 -14.32
CA SER A 109 -0.45 18.18 -13.76
C SER A 109 0.95 17.60 -13.94
N TYR A 110 1.10 16.48 -14.66
CA TYR A 110 2.39 15.82 -14.80
C TYR A 110 3.41 16.74 -15.46
N GLU A 111 4.51 16.98 -14.75
CA GLU A 111 5.70 17.62 -15.27
C GLU A 111 6.91 16.74 -14.99
N LYS A 112 7.82 16.62 -15.98
CA LYS A 112 9.01 15.80 -15.83
C LYS A 112 9.90 16.35 -14.71
N TYR A 113 10.22 15.51 -13.72
CA TYR A 113 10.90 15.90 -12.47
C TYR A 113 10.13 16.91 -11.60
N GLY A 114 8.85 17.12 -11.88
CA GLY A 114 7.94 17.99 -11.15
C GLY A 114 6.80 17.21 -10.50
N PRO A 115 5.64 17.84 -10.26
CA PRO A 115 4.51 17.18 -9.62
C PRO A 115 3.79 16.23 -10.60
N GLY A 116 2.91 15.39 -10.06
CA GLY A 116 1.95 14.63 -10.86
C GLY A 116 2.55 13.43 -11.59
N ASP A 117 3.64 12.86 -11.10
CA ASP A 117 4.28 11.68 -11.69
C ASP A 117 3.50 10.37 -11.44
N ILE A 118 2.27 10.32 -11.94
CA ILE A 118 1.32 9.22 -11.75
C ILE A 118 0.50 8.99 -13.01
N ALA A 119 0.31 7.71 -13.35
CA ALA A 119 -0.50 7.28 -14.48
C ALA A 119 -1.33 6.04 -14.15
N LEU A 120 -2.50 5.96 -14.79
CA LEU A 120 -3.37 4.80 -14.79
C LEU A 120 -3.31 4.12 -16.16
N VAL A 121 -3.15 2.81 -16.15
CA VAL A 121 -3.02 1.98 -17.34
C VAL A 121 -4.13 0.92 -17.33
N GLN A 122 -4.97 0.93 -18.37
CA GLN A 122 -6.08 -0.01 -18.52
C GLN A 122 -5.70 -1.18 -19.42
N MET A 123 -5.94 -2.39 -18.91
CA MET A 123 -5.78 -3.65 -19.64
C MET A 123 -6.96 -3.90 -20.58
N ASP A 124 -6.68 -4.58 -21.70
CA ASP A 124 -7.67 -5.03 -22.68
C ASP A 124 -8.73 -5.98 -22.13
N SER A 125 -8.37 -6.76 -21.10
CA SER A 125 -9.25 -7.74 -20.48
C SER A 125 -8.92 -7.95 -19.00
N PRO A 126 -9.91 -8.29 -18.16
CA PRO A 126 -9.69 -8.46 -16.74
C PRO A 126 -8.77 -9.65 -16.42
N VAL A 127 -8.09 -9.57 -15.28
CA VAL A 127 -7.39 -10.70 -14.68
C VAL A 127 -8.29 -11.40 -13.65
N ASN A 128 -8.10 -12.72 -13.52
CA ASN A 128 -8.68 -13.48 -12.42
C ASN A 128 -7.74 -13.45 -11.21
N PHE A 129 -8.28 -13.05 -10.07
CA PHE A 129 -7.53 -13.06 -8.82
C PHE A 129 -7.21 -14.47 -8.35
N ASN A 130 -5.98 -14.66 -7.90
CA ASN A 130 -5.45 -15.91 -7.38
C ASN A 130 -4.26 -15.62 -6.46
N ASN A 131 -3.56 -16.65 -5.95
CA ASN A 131 -2.46 -16.47 -5.00
C ASN A 131 -1.25 -15.71 -5.55
N LEU A 132 -1.13 -15.54 -6.86
CA LEU A 132 -0.06 -14.80 -7.55
C LEU A 132 -0.51 -13.44 -8.07
N ILE A 133 -1.83 -13.20 -8.19
CA ILE A 133 -2.40 -11.98 -8.78
C ILE A 133 -3.52 -11.48 -7.87
N LEU A 134 -3.25 -10.43 -7.12
CA LEU A 134 -4.20 -9.74 -6.23
C LEU A 134 -3.94 -8.23 -6.31
N PRO A 135 -4.98 -7.40 -6.13
CA PRO A 135 -4.80 -5.96 -6.13
C PRO A 135 -4.16 -5.49 -4.81
N ILE A 136 -3.50 -4.33 -4.84
CA ILE A 136 -3.09 -3.60 -3.63
C ILE A 136 -4.22 -2.67 -3.18
N CYS A 137 -4.37 -2.43 -1.88
CA CYS A 137 -5.33 -1.45 -1.40
C CYS A 137 -4.79 -0.02 -1.54
N LEU A 138 -5.67 0.94 -1.81
CA LEU A 138 -5.35 2.36 -1.70
C LEU A 138 -5.49 2.83 -0.25
N PRO A 139 -4.61 3.72 0.24
CA PRO A 139 -4.65 4.20 1.62
C PRO A 139 -5.99 4.88 1.94
N GLY A 140 -6.50 4.65 3.14
CA GLY A 140 -7.77 5.20 3.64
C GLY A 140 -7.68 6.71 3.91
N THR A 141 -6.67 7.10 4.69
CA THR A 141 -6.35 8.49 5.05
C THR A 141 -4.83 8.67 5.14
N ALA A 142 -4.37 9.93 5.06
CA ALA A 142 -2.94 10.27 5.23
C ALA A 142 -2.39 9.83 6.60
N GLU A 143 -3.24 9.81 7.62
CA GLU A 143 -2.90 9.45 9.01
C GLU A 143 -2.40 8.01 9.16
N GLN A 144 -2.61 7.17 8.15
CA GLN A 144 -2.09 5.80 8.12
C GLN A 144 -0.60 5.73 7.73
N LEU A 145 -0.06 6.78 7.10
CA LEU A 145 1.31 6.87 6.62
C LEU A 145 2.16 7.65 7.63
N ILE A 146 2.55 6.96 8.70
CA ILE A 146 3.31 7.55 9.81
C ILE A 146 4.81 7.51 9.49
N ASP A 147 5.51 8.63 9.71
CA ASP A 147 6.97 8.70 9.59
C ASP A 147 7.67 7.62 10.41
N GLY A 148 8.69 6.99 9.84
CA GLY A 148 9.42 5.88 10.45
C GLY A 148 8.74 4.51 10.31
N ASN A 149 7.49 4.43 9.84
CA ASN A 149 6.88 3.14 9.49
C ASN A 149 7.72 2.44 8.43
N LEU A 150 7.96 1.15 8.64
CA LEU A 150 8.63 0.31 7.66
C LEU A 150 7.66 -0.06 6.55
N CYS A 151 8.07 0.25 5.33
CA CYS A 151 7.36 -0.04 4.10
C CYS A 151 8.29 -0.79 3.15
N TRP A 152 7.72 -1.38 2.11
CA TRP A 152 8.41 -2.28 1.20
C TRP A 152 8.34 -1.70 -0.21
N VAL A 153 9.49 -1.65 -0.85
CA VAL A 153 9.61 -1.35 -2.28
C VAL A 153 10.03 -2.62 -3.00
N THR A 154 9.43 -2.87 -4.16
CA THR A 154 9.65 -4.06 -4.97
C THR A 154 9.85 -3.68 -6.43
N GLY A 155 10.75 -4.41 -7.10
CA GLY A 155 11.05 -4.15 -8.50
C GLY A 155 12.16 -5.03 -9.07
N TRP A 156 12.43 -4.82 -10.36
CA TRP A 156 13.44 -5.54 -11.14
C TRP A 156 14.59 -4.63 -11.59
N GLY A 157 14.69 -3.45 -10.99
CA GLY A 157 15.74 -2.50 -11.26
C GLY A 157 17.11 -2.97 -10.79
N ASN A 158 18.06 -2.04 -10.82
CA ASN A 158 19.42 -2.26 -10.40
C ASN A 158 19.46 -2.66 -8.92
N ILE A 159 20.35 -3.59 -8.58
CA ILE A 159 20.55 -4.06 -7.19
C ILE A 159 21.59 -3.21 -6.44
N GLY A 160 22.06 -2.13 -7.07
CA GLY A 160 23.04 -1.19 -6.54
C GLY A 160 23.36 -0.11 -7.56
N GLU A 161 24.11 0.92 -7.16
CA GLU A 161 24.50 1.99 -8.08
C GLU A 161 25.35 1.42 -9.23
N ASN A 162 24.85 1.54 -10.46
CA ASN A 162 25.44 0.95 -11.67
C ASN A 162 25.57 -0.59 -11.64
N GLN A 163 24.76 -1.27 -10.83
CA GLN A 163 24.76 -2.74 -10.75
C GLN A 163 23.41 -3.29 -11.22
N ASN A 164 23.39 -3.80 -12.46
CA ASN A 164 22.19 -4.40 -13.03
C ASN A 164 21.82 -5.70 -12.30
N LEU A 165 20.52 -5.97 -12.18
CA LEU A 165 20.01 -7.27 -11.75
C LEU A 165 20.42 -8.35 -12.77
N PRO A 166 21.12 -9.42 -12.36
CA PRO A 166 21.51 -10.48 -13.29
C PRO A 166 20.31 -11.35 -13.71
N PRO A 167 20.38 -12.03 -14.87
CA PRO A 167 19.44 -13.10 -15.21
C PRO A 167 19.35 -14.14 -14.08
N PRO A 168 18.16 -14.68 -13.77
CA PRO A 168 16.93 -14.58 -14.54
C PRO A 168 16.02 -13.38 -14.17
N PHE A 169 16.60 -12.29 -13.66
CA PHE A 169 15.89 -11.06 -13.32
C PHE A 169 14.77 -11.28 -12.31
N ILE A 170 15.10 -11.92 -11.18
CA ILE A 170 14.12 -12.22 -10.12
C ILE A 170 13.73 -10.93 -9.39
N LEU A 171 12.44 -10.80 -9.09
CA LEU A 171 11.87 -9.68 -8.34
C LEU A 171 12.61 -9.51 -7.02
N GLN A 172 13.06 -8.29 -6.75
CA GLN A 172 13.74 -7.94 -5.51
C GLN A 172 12.78 -7.24 -4.56
N GLU A 173 13.07 -7.33 -3.26
CA GLU A 173 12.33 -6.64 -2.21
C GLU A 173 13.26 -5.93 -1.23
N LEU A 174 12.87 -4.72 -0.83
CA LEU A 174 13.59 -3.94 0.15
C LEU A 174 12.63 -3.28 1.14
N GLU A 175 12.92 -3.44 2.43
CA GLU A 175 12.25 -2.72 3.50
C GLU A 175 12.96 -1.39 3.78
N VAL A 176 12.19 -0.29 3.79
CA VAL A 176 12.65 1.08 4.00
C VAL A 176 11.71 1.83 4.95
N PRO A 177 12.21 2.68 5.86
CA PRO A 177 11.36 3.52 6.68
C PRO A 177 10.87 4.73 5.88
N LEU A 178 9.62 5.14 6.10
CA LEU A 178 9.13 6.45 5.65
C LEU A 178 9.92 7.56 6.33
N ILE A 179 10.19 8.63 5.58
CA ILE A 179 10.91 9.80 6.06
C ILE A 179 9.97 10.99 6.06
N ASN A 180 9.98 11.75 7.15
CA ASN A 180 9.28 13.02 7.24
C ASN A 180 9.62 13.93 6.06
N HIS A 181 8.60 14.52 5.45
CA HIS A 181 8.72 15.40 4.29
C HIS A 181 9.81 16.47 4.46
N GLN A 182 9.76 17.23 5.56
CA GLN A 182 10.68 18.35 5.79
C GLN A 182 12.11 17.86 5.99
N VAL A 183 12.28 16.72 6.66
CA VAL A 183 13.59 16.09 6.83
C VAL A 183 14.15 15.63 5.49
N CYS A 184 13.32 15.04 4.63
CA CYS A 184 13.73 14.63 3.29
C CYS A 184 14.16 15.84 2.44
N ASP A 185 13.37 16.91 2.46
CA ASP A 185 13.70 18.15 1.77
C ASP A 185 15.03 18.75 2.27
N MET A 186 15.26 18.76 3.59
CA MET A 186 16.54 19.16 4.17
C MET A 186 17.71 18.30 3.72
N TYR A 187 17.52 16.99 3.56
CA TYR A 187 18.57 16.10 3.03
C TYR A 187 18.93 16.44 1.60
N TYR A 188 17.95 16.68 0.73
CA TYR A 188 18.19 17.06 -0.66
C TYR A 188 18.82 18.46 -0.80
N HIS A 189 18.56 19.38 0.13
CA HIS A 189 19.25 20.66 0.18
C HIS A 189 20.72 20.57 0.58
N LYS A 190 21.15 19.46 1.20
CA LYS A 190 22.55 19.26 1.55
C LYS A 190 23.40 19.23 0.28
N GLU A 191 24.31 20.21 0.16
CA GLU A 191 25.20 20.39 -0.99
C GLU A 191 24.49 20.74 -2.31
N SER A 192 23.22 21.16 -2.24
CA SER A 192 22.48 21.68 -3.39
C SER A 192 22.79 23.16 -3.65
N THR A 193 22.69 23.59 -4.92
CA THR A 193 22.74 25.00 -5.33
C THR A 193 21.38 25.68 -5.28
N ILE A 194 20.30 24.92 -5.04
CA ILE A 194 18.93 25.42 -4.94
C ILE A 194 18.78 26.20 -3.62
N SER A 195 18.02 27.29 -3.66
CA SER A 195 17.76 28.12 -2.49
C SER A 195 17.04 27.30 -1.41
N PRO A 196 17.43 27.39 -0.12
CA PRO A 196 16.71 26.73 0.98
C PRO A 196 15.25 27.17 1.16
N LEU A 197 14.80 28.19 0.41
CA LEU A 197 13.42 28.67 0.39
C LEU A 197 12.57 28.01 -0.72
N GLU A 198 13.21 27.30 -1.65
CA GLU A 198 12.54 26.61 -2.75
C GLU A 198 12.48 25.11 -2.44
N PRO A 199 11.29 24.50 -2.33
CA PRO A 199 11.19 23.07 -2.02
C PRO A 199 11.76 22.25 -3.17
N ILE A 200 12.63 21.29 -2.85
CA ILE A 200 13.09 20.26 -3.79
C ILE A 200 12.12 19.07 -3.75
N ILE A 201 11.65 18.74 -2.55
CA ILE A 201 10.61 17.72 -2.34
C ILE A 201 9.24 18.39 -2.33
N LEU A 202 8.47 18.16 -3.38
CA LEU A 202 7.15 18.77 -3.59
C LEU A 202 6.08 18.10 -2.73
N SER A 203 4.98 18.82 -2.47
CA SER A 203 3.88 18.38 -1.57
C SER A 203 3.18 17.08 -1.97
N ASP A 204 3.28 16.69 -3.23
CA ASP A 204 2.74 15.45 -3.79
C ASP A 204 3.75 14.29 -3.75
N MET A 205 4.91 14.49 -3.12
CA MET A 205 5.97 13.50 -2.97
C MET A 205 6.02 12.96 -1.53
N ILE A 206 6.53 11.75 -1.38
CA ILE A 206 6.83 11.10 -0.11
C ILE A 206 8.21 10.43 -0.22
N CYS A 207 8.99 10.44 0.85
CA CYS A 207 10.32 9.85 0.85
C CYS A 207 10.38 8.60 1.71
N ALA A 208 11.23 7.65 1.32
CA ALA A 208 11.53 6.47 2.11
C ALA A 208 12.99 6.06 1.92
N GLY A 209 13.64 5.59 2.98
CA GLY A 209 15.03 5.14 2.92
C GLY A 209 15.82 5.39 4.20
N PHE A 210 17.08 4.95 4.20
CA PHE A 210 17.96 5.11 5.36
C PHE A 210 18.82 6.37 5.22
N PRO A 211 18.82 7.30 6.20
CA PRO A 211 19.57 8.56 6.11
C PRO A 211 21.05 8.42 5.80
N ASN A 212 21.66 7.32 6.26
CA ASN A 212 23.10 7.06 6.13
C ASN A 212 23.48 6.33 4.83
N GLY A 213 22.55 6.11 3.90
CA GLY A 213 22.86 5.48 2.60
C GLY A 213 23.23 4.00 2.70
N GLN A 214 22.33 3.17 3.25
CA GLN A 214 22.59 1.73 3.45
C GLN A 214 22.05 0.86 2.32
N LYS A 215 20.75 1.02 2.04
CA LYS A 215 19.99 0.31 1.02
C LYS A 215 18.93 1.27 0.49
N ASP A 216 18.60 1.16 -0.79
CA ASP A 216 17.64 2.04 -1.47
C ASP A 216 17.05 1.35 -2.70
N SER A 217 15.91 1.85 -3.16
CA SER A 217 15.40 1.53 -4.50
C SER A 217 16.32 2.15 -5.55
N CYS A 218 16.41 1.56 -6.72
CA CYS A 218 17.40 1.91 -7.72
C CYS A 218 16.77 2.13 -9.11
N GLN A 219 17.61 2.54 -10.06
CA GLN A 219 17.21 2.69 -11.46
C GLN A 219 16.56 1.41 -11.98
N GLY A 220 15.39 1.52 -12.63
CA GLY A 220 14.62 0.38 -13.14
C GLY A 220 13.49 -0.12 -12.23
N ASP A 221 13.37 0.43 -11.01
CA ASP A 221 12.21 0.20 -10.14
C ASP A 221 11.08 1.24 -10.38
N SER A 222 11.32 2.23 -11.24
CA SER A 222 10.37 3.30 -11.60
C SER A 222 8.96 2.79 -11.85
N GLY A 223 7.96 3.48 -11.31
CA GLY A 223 6.56 3.08 -11.40
C GLY A 223 6.16 1.91 -10.46
N GLY A 224 7.13 1.21 -9.88
CA GLY A 224 6.90 0.17 -8.87
C GLY A 224 6.29 0.72 -7.58
N PRO A 225 5.66 -0.14 -6.75
CA PRO A 225 4.95 0.32 -5.58
C PRO A 225 5.85 0.44 -4.35
N LEU A 226 5.57 1.45 -3.52
CA LEU A 226 5.97 1.49 -2.11
C LEU A 226 4.75 1.13 -1.26
N VAL A 227 4.79 -0.01 -0.57
CA VAL A 227 3.65 -0.55 0.18
C VAL A 227 3.93 -0.67 1.67
N CYS A 228 2.96 -0.31 2.51
CA CYS A 228 3.07 -0.37 3.96
C CYS A 228 2.03 -1.35 4.51
N ASN A 229 2.44 -2.17 5.49
CA ASN A 229 1.52 -3.07 6.19
C ASN A 229 0.92 -2.35 7.39
N ILE A 230 -0.40 -2.15 7.36
CA ILE A 230 -1.16 -1.49 8.42
C ILE A 230 -2.18 -2.50 8.94
N SER A 231 -1.96 -2.98 10.17
CA SER A 231 -2.87 -3.92 10.85
C SER A 231 -3.16 -5.21 10.04
N GLY A 232 -2.17 -5.72 9.31
CA GLY A 232 -2.27 -6.95 8.51
C GLY A 232 -2.83 -6.76 7.10
N VAL A 233 -3.07 -5.52 6.67
CA VAL A 233 -3.49 -5.18 5.30
C VAL A 233 -2.42 -4.29 4.67
N TRP A 234 -2.06 -4.58 3.42
CA TRP A 234 -1.09 -3.82 2.66
C TRP A 234 -1.76 -2.68 1.89
N PHE A 235 -1.16 -1.50 1.99
CA PHE A 235 -1.61 -0.29 1.31
C PHE A 235 -0.47 0.31 0.49
N GLN A 236 -0.76 0.83 -0.69
CA GLN A 236 0.24 1.54 -1.48
C GLN A 236 0.39 2.99 -1.01
N ALA A 237 1.49 3.28 -0.35
CA ALA A 237 1.83 4.63 0.11
C ALA A 237 2.40 5.49 -1.02
N GLY A 238 3.21 4.87 -1.89
CA GLY A 238 3.93 5.59 -2.92
C GLY A 238 4.11 4.84 -4.24
N ILE A 239 4.62 5.57 -5.23
CA ILE A 239 5.05 5.07 -6.54
C ILE A 239 6.50 5.52 -6.73
N VAL A 240 7.43 4.61 -7.06
CA VAL A 240 8.83 4.96 -7.31
C VAL A 240 8.90 5.99 -8.44
N SER A 241 9.43 7.17 -8.15
CA SER A 241 9.42 8.32 -9.08
C SER A 241 10.84 8.72 -9.47
N TRP A 242 11.66 9.15 -8.51
CA TRP A 242 13.04 9.59 -8.78
C TRP A 242 13.95 9.47 -7.55
N GLY A 243 15.25 9.67 -7.75
CA GLY A 243 16.27 9.65 -6.70
C GLY A 243 17.63 10.10 -7.24
N GLU A 244 18.57 10.42 -6.35
CA GLU A 244 19.94 10.76 -6.76
C GLU A 244 20.90 9.62 -6.41
N GLY A 245 21.28 8.83 -7.43
CA GLY A 245 22.06 7.62 -7.22
C GLY A 245 21.25 6.52 -6.56
N CYS A 246 21.94 5.57 -5.93
CA CYS A 246 21.30 4.51 -5.14
C CYS A 246 21.99 4.42 -3.78
N ALA A 247 21.21 4.49 -2.69
CA ALA A 247 21.71 4.34 -1.33
C ALA A 247 22.84 5.33 -0.99
N ARG A 248 22.79 6.53 -1.56
CA ARG A 248 23.73 7.60 -1.19
C ARG A 248 23.29 8.23 0.14
N PRO A 249 24.23 8.60 1.03
CA PRO A 249 23.90 9.32 2.25
C PRO A 249 23.12 10.60 1.94
N TYR A 250 22.05 10.87 2.68
CA TYR A 250 21.19 12.05 2.51
C TYR A 250 20.54 12.18 1.12
N ARG A 251 20.35 11.07 0.40
CA ARG A 251 19.62 10.98 -0.87
C ARG A 251 18.65 9.79 -0.83
N PRO A 252 17.61 9.84 0.02
CA PRO A 252 16.62 8.76 0.05
C PRO A 252 15.79 8.73 -1.24
N GLY A 253 15.23 7.58 -1.60
CA GLY A 253 14.28 7.49 -2.71
C GLY A 253 13.08 8.42 -2.54
N VAL A 254 12.66 9.02 -3.65
CA VAL A 254 11.49 9.91 -3.73
C VAL A 254 10.39 9.24 -4.53
N TYR A 255 9.20 9.24 -3.96
CA TYR A 255 8.03 8.54 -4.45
C TYR A 255 6.89 9.52 -4.63
N THR A 256 6.01 9.29 -5.60
CA THR A 256 4.74 10.01 -5.68
C THR A 256 3.84 9.56 -4.55
N ASN A 257 3.26 10.48 -3.79
CA ASN A 257 2.37 10.20 -2.67
C ASN A 257 0.97 9.81 -3.18
N VAL A 258 0.65 8.51 -3.13
CA VAL A 258 -0.62 7.97 -3.66
C VAL A 258 -1.84 8.57 -2.97
N ASN A 259 -1.74 8.91 -1.68
CA ASN A 259 -2.85 9.48 -0.94
C ASN A 259 -3.26 10.88 -1.46
N VAL A 260 -2.31 11.67 -1.96
CA VAL A 260 -2.58 12.98 -2.58
C VAL A 260 -3.44 12.83 -3.84
N TYR A 261 -3.23 11.76 -4.60
CA TYR A 261 -3.93 11.48 -5.85
C TYR A 261 -5.14 10.56 -5.72
N LYS A 262 -5.47 10.11 -4.49
CA LYS A 262 -6.54 9.14 -4.25
C LYS A 262 -7.85 9.51 -4.93
N ASN A 263 -8.31 10.76 -4.78
CA ASN A 263 -9.58 11.20 -5.37
C ASN A 263 -9.55 11.14 -6.90
N TRP A 264 -8.41 11.49 -7.52
CA TRP A 264 -8.24 11.37 -8.96
C TRP A 264 -8.29 9.90 -9.42
N ILE A 265 -7.62 9.00 -8.68
CA ILE A 265 -7.68 7.56 -8.95
C ILE A 265 -9.13 7.06 -8.86
N LEU A 266 -9.85 7.39 -7.79
CA LEU A 266 -11.21 6.91 -7.56
C LEU A 266 -12.26 7.51 -8.51
N ASN A 267 -12.01 8.70 -9.05
CA ASN A 267 -12.87 9.26 -10.10
C ASN A 267 -12.79 8.48 -11.41
N ILE A 268 -11.66 7.81 -11.68
CA ILE A 268 -11.41 7.06 -12.91
C ILE A 268 -11.66 5.56 -12.68
N VAL A 269 -11.29 5.06 -11.50
CA VAL A 269 -11.37 3.64 -11.09
C VAL A 269 -12.13 3.54 -9.75
N PRO A 270 -13.46 3.76 -9.72
CA PRO A 270 -14.22 3.80 -8.48
C PRO A 270 -14.13 2.50 -7.66
N GLU A 271 -14.00 1.35 -8.32
CA GLU A 271 -13.90 0.05 -7.67
C GLU A 271 -12.65 -0.09 -6.78
N ALA A 272 -11.57 0.66 -7.04
CA ALA A 272 -10.34 0.62 -6.26
C ALA A 272 -10.49 1.19 -4.83
N GLY A 273 -11.57 1.93 -4.56
CA GLY A 273 -11.82 2.61 -3.28
C GLY A 273 -12.70 1.85 -2.29
N VAL A 274 -13.20 0.68 -2.66
CA VAL A 274 -14.13 -0.08 -1.80
C VAL A 274 -13.32 -0.82 -0.73
N ILE A 275 -13.23 -0.24 0.46
CA ILE A 275 -12.85 -0.95 1.67
C ILE A 275 -14.13 -1.11 2.48
N ASN A 276 -14.68 -2.32 2.55
CA ASN A 276 -15.82 -2.59 3.43
C ASN A 276 -15.34 -2.47 4.88
N THR A 277 -15.56 -1.32 5.50
CA THR A 277 -15.34 -1.11 6.94
C THR A 277 -16.47 -1.68 7.80
N ASP A 278 -17.49 -2.30 7.20
CA ASP A 278 -18.68 -2.80 7.91
C ASP A 278 -18.49 -4.15 8.62
N ALA A 279 -17.25 -4.64 8.77
CA ALA A 279 -16.96 -5.85 9.54
C ALA A 279 -16.66 -5.57 11.03
N ALA A 280 -16.97 -4.37 11.54
CA ALA A 280 -16.85 -4.03 12.96
C ALA A 280 -18.22 -3.61 13.53
N GLU A 281 -18.95 -4.59 14.09
CA GLU A 281 -19.84 -4.53 15.26
C GLU A 281 -20.84 -5.71 15.19
N PRO A 282 -20.66 -6.80 15.98
CA PRO A 282 -21.78 -7.68 16.26
C PRO A 282 -22.71 -6.91 17.20
N THR A 283 -23.78 -6.36 16.64
CA THR A 283 -24.91 -5.77 17.36
C THR A 283 -25.26 -6.66 18.56
N ARG A 284 -24.88 -6.23 19.77
CA ARG A 284 -25.38 -6.86 20.99
C ARG A 284 -26.87 -6.62 21.04
N LEU A 285 -27.65 -7.68 20.80
CA LEU A 285 -29.06 -7.69 21.17
C LEU A 285 -29.16 -7.41 22.67
N PHE A 286 -29.50 -6.18 23.02
CA PHE A 286 -30.02 -5.85 24.33
C PHE A 286 -31.39 -6.52 24.46
N LEU A 287 -31.44 -7.69 25.10
CA LEU A 287 -32.68 -8.21 25.65
C LEU A 287 -33.11 -7.28 26.79
N PRO A 288 -34.34 -6.73 26.79
CA PRO A 288 -34.82 -5.94 27.90
C PRO A 288 -35.08 -6.89 29.08
N ILE A 289 -34.33 -6.70 30.17
CA ILE A 289 -34.60 -7.36 31.44
C ILE A 289 -35.92 -6.80 31.97
N LEU A 290 -36.98 -7.60 31.90
CA LEU A 290 -38.25 -7.33 32.57
C LEU A 290 -38.05 -7.39 34.09
N LEU A 291 -37.99 -6.22 34.73
CA LEU A 291 -38.06 -6.09 36.18
C LEU A 291 -39.51 -6.30 36.63
N LEU A 292 -39.79 -7.45 37.25
CA LEU A 292 -41.01 -7.67 38.04
C LEU A 292 -40.82 -7.12 39.46
N PRO A 293 -41.76 -6.34 40.03
CA PRO A 293 -41.72 -5.97 41.43
C PRO A 293 -42.44 -7.04 42.26
N ALA A 294 -41.78 -7.58 43.27
CA ALA A 294 -42.44 -8.34 44.32
C ALA A 294 -42.41 -7.54 45.62
N LEU A 295 -43.53 -6.88 45.93
CA LEU A 295 -43.90 -6.52 47.29
C LEU A 295 -44.32 -7.80 48.04
N THR A 296 -43.85 -7.98 49.27
CA THR A 296 -44.72 -8.31 50.42
C THR A 296 -43.95 -8.16 51.74
N LEU A 297 -44.75 -7.93 52.78
CA LEU A 297 -44.48 -7.24 54.03
C LEU A 297 -44.50 -8.22 55.21
N LEU A 298 -43.83 -7.81 56.30
CA LEU A 298 -44.09 -8.08 57.74
C LEU A 298 -43.52 -9.34 58.43
N GLY A 299 -42.83 -9.10 59.55
CA GLY A 299 -42.71 -10.04 60.67
C GLY A 299 -41.45 -9.93 61.55
N ASN A 300 -41.42 -8.98 62.49
CA ASN A 300 -40.51 -8.92 63.66
C ASN A 300 -41.15 -9.71 64.85
N PRO A 301 -40.55 -9.91 66.06
CA PRO A 301 -39.21 -9.59 66.58
C PRO A 301 -38.57 -10.66 67.56
N SER A 302 -37.46 -10.28 68.23
CA SER A 302 -36.91 -10.74 69.54
C SER A 302 -35.82 -11.85 69.47
N LEU A 303 -34.70 -11.89 70.23
CA LEU A 303 -34.22 -11.22 71.46
C LEU A 303 -32.73 -11.64 71.73
N TYR A 304 -32.01 -10.87 72.57
CA TYR A 304 -30.67 -11.11 73.22
C TYR A 304 -29.39 -11.03 72.35
N GLY A 305 -28.29 -10.34 72.72
CA GLY A 305 -27.94 -9.54 73.89
C GLY A 305 -26.44 -9.12 73.88
N GLN A 306 -26.13 -8.04 74.61
CA GLN A 306 -24.82 -7.62 75.21
C GLN A 306 -23.67 -7.12 74.30
N SER A 307 -23.42 -5.78 74.28
CA SER A 307 -22.34 -5.02 74.96
C SER A 307 -20.91 -5.37 74.50
N SER A 308 -20.10 -4.46 73.94
CA SER A 308 -19.38 -3.42 74.69
C SER A 308 -18.67 -2.41 73.76
N THR A 309 -18.38 -1.25 74.33
CA THR A 309 -17.75 0.00 73.86
C THR A 309 -16.32 -0.11 73.31
N CYS A 310 -15.95 0.72 72.32
CA CYS A 310 -15.04 1.88 72.44
C CYS A 310 -14.56 2.41 71.07
N HIS A 311 -14.50 3.73 70.98
CA HIS A 311 -14.01 4.55 69.86
C HIS A 311 -12.59 5.07 70.21
N PRO A 312 -12.00 5.99 69.43
CA PRO A 312 -11.08 5.85 68.31
C PRO A 312 -9.60 6.13 68.70
N THR A 313 -8.69 6.16 67.71
CA THR A 313 -7.80 7.32 67.36
C THR A 313 -6.45 6.86 66.76
N LEU A 314 -5.97 7.69 65.82
CA LEU A 314 -4.65 7.86 65.17
C LEU A 314 -3.44 7.22 65.91
N GLN A 315 -2.32 6.86 65.27
CA GLN A 315 -1.40 7.76 64.55
C GLN A 315 -0.18 6.96 64.02
N GLN A 316 0.31 7.35 62.85
CA GLN A 316 1.71 7.39 62.38
C GLN A 316 2.69 6.24 62.71
N LEU A 317 3.29 5.69 61.65
CA LEU A 317 4.71 5.92 61.28
C LEU A 317 4.89 5.64 59.79
#